data_AF-A0AAV4CV41-F1
#
_entry.id   AF-A0AAV4CV41-F1
#
_cell.length_a   1.000
_cell.length_b   1.000
_cell.length_c   1.000
_cell.angle_alpha   90.00
_cell.angle_beta   90.00
_cell.angle_gamma   90.00
#
_symmetry.space_group_name_H-M   'P 1'
#
loop_
_entity.id
_entity.type
_entity.pdbx_description
1 polymer ?
#
loop_
_entity_poly.entity_id
_entity_poly.type
_entity_poly.pdbx_seq_one_letter_code
_entity_poly.pdbx_strand_id
1 'polypeptide(L)'
;MESSQLSYFDLHISCFEQMLPLFFSRDHHNYARYLTTYIILLLNLNDSHPGAEESIRVKGFGVCKSPASGARNAVDLTIEQTINRRAKCKGGIVGFRQNLAAYHKLCITRHNRANLALALFEERG
;
A
#
# COMPACT_ATOMS: atom_id res chain seq x y z
N MET A 1 -19.53 -25.93 20.94
CA MET A 1 -18.91 -26.47 19.72
C MET A 1 -18.19 -25.31 19.08
N GLU A 2 -16.85 -25.35 19.08
CA GLU A 2 -15.93 -24.21 18.89
C GLU A 2 -16.37 -23.22 17.82
N SER A 3 -16.68 -21.99 18.22
CA SER A 3 -16.63 -20.85 17.31
C SER A 3 -15.16 -20.67 16.93
N SER A 4 -14.81 -21.07 15.70
CA SER A 4 -13.48 -20.93 15.11
C SER A 4 -12.97 -19.49 15.27
N GLN A 5 -12.12 -19.25 16.26
CA GLN A 5 -11.35 -18.02 16.37
C GLN A 5 -10.33 -18.01 15.22
N LEU A 6 -10.75 -17.53 14.05
CA LEU A 6 -9.85 -17.20 12.96
C LEU A 6 -8.83 -16.20 13.50
N SER A 7 -7.54 -16.45 13.24
CA SER A 7 -6.53 -15.46 13.59
C SER A 7 -6.79 -14.16 12.82
N TYR A 8 -6.27 -13.02 13.31
CA TYR A 8 -6.41 -11.75 12.61
C TYR A 8 -5.94 -11.80 11.15
N PHE A 9 -4.97 -12.66 10.82
CA PHE A 9 -4.49 -12.85 9.45
C PHE A 9 -5.52 -13.55 8.57
N ASP A 10 -6.06 -14.68 9.05
CA ASP A 10 -7.03 -15.47 8.28
C ASP A 10 -8.36 -14.73 8.14
N LEU A 11 -8.76 -13.99 9.18
CA LEU A 11 -9.92 -13.11 9.15
C LEU A 11 -9.77 -12.01 8.09
N HIS A 12 -8.58 -11.40 8.00
CA HIS A 12 -8.30 -10.34 7.03
C HIS A 12 -8.40 -10.84 5.59
N ILE A 13 -7.85 -12.02 5.30
CA ILE A 13 -7.98 -12.67 3.98
C ILE A 13 -9.45 -13.00 3.69
N SER A 14 -10.14 -13.66 4.62
CA SER A 14 -11.53 -14.08 4.44
C SER A 14 -12.48 -12.90 4.19
N CYS A 15 -12.31 -11.79 4.91
CA CYS A 15 -13.08 -10.56 4.66
C CYS A 15 -12.89 -10.05 3.23
N PHE A 16 -11.64 -10.04 2.74
CA PHE A 16 -11.37 -9.58 1.37
C PHE A 16 -11.86 -10.51 0.29
N GLU A 17 -11.79 -11.83 0.49
CA GLU A 17 -12.41 -12.81 -0.41
C GLU A 17 -13.92 -12.61 -0.51
N GLN A 18 -14.59 -12.32 0.61
CA GLN A 18 -16.03 -12.04 0.63
C GLN A 18 -16.39 -10.68 0.00
N MET A 19 -15.52 -9.68 0.11
CA MET A 19 -15.73 -8.37 -0.51
C MET A 19 -15.49 -8.38 -2.02
N LEU A 20 -14.64 -9.27 -2.52
CA LEU A 20 -14.22 -9.28 -3.91
C LEU A 20 -15.41 -9.38 -4.91
N PRO A 21 -16.40 -10.29 -4.73
CA PRO A 21 -17.61 -10.33 -5.55
C PRO A 21 -18.43 -9.03 -5.51
N LEU A 22 -18.42 -8.31 -4.38
CA LEU A 22 -19.12 -7.03 -4.25
C LEU A 22 -18.46 -5.96 -5.11
N PHE A 23 -17.13 -5.94 -5.22
CA PHE A 23 -16.45 -5.00 -6.11
C PHE A 23 -16.70 -5.31 -7.58
N PHE A 24 -16.74 -6.59 -7.96
CA PHE A 24 -17.13 -6.98 -9.31
C PHE A 24 -18.58 -6.62 -9.64
N SER A 25 -19.52 -6.79 -8.70
CA SER A 25 -20.95 -6.49 -8.94
C SER A 25 -21.30 -5.00 -8.91
N ARG A 26 -20.40 -4.13 -8.42
CA ARG A 26 -20.62 -2.68 -8.26
C ARG A 26 -19.78 -1.82 -9.22
N ASP A 27 -19.31 -2.40 -10.32
CA ASP A 27 -18.45 -1.72 -11.32
C ASP A 27 -17.17 -1.10 -10.74
N HIS A 28 -16.70 -1.60 -9.59
CA HIS A 28 -15.46 -1.16 -8.96
C HIS A 28 -14.27 -1.95 -9.51
N HIS A 29 -14.13 -2.00 -10.84
CA HIS A 29 -13.16 -2.86 -11.54
C HIS A 29 -11.71 -2.66 -11.11
N ASN A 30 -11.31 -1.42 -10.79
CA ASN A 30 -9.95 -1.16 -10.29
C ASN A 30 -9.74 -1.80 -8.92
N TYR A 31 -10.69 -1.65 -8.00
CA TYR A 31 -10.61 -2.29 -6.68
C TYR A 31 -10.65 -3.81 -6.81
N ALA A 32 -11.52 -4.36 -7.64
CA ALA A 32 -11.58 -5.80 -7.87
C ALA A 32 -10.24 -6.35 -8.41
N ARG A 33 -9.65 -5.66 -9.41
CA ARG A 33 -8.34 -6.03 -9.97
C ARG A 33 -7.24 -6.02 -8.91
N TYR A 34 -7.07 -4.91 -8.20
CA TYR A 34 -6.00 -4.78 -7.22
C TYR A 34 -6.21 -5.69 -6.00
N LEU A 35 -7.46 -5.86 -5.55
CA LEU A 35 -7.76 -6.74 -4.43
C LEU A 35 -7.47 -8.20 -4.76
N THR A 36 -7.78 -8.65 -5.99
CA THR A 36 -7.45 -10.01 -6.44
C THR A 36 -5.95 -10.26 -6.36
N THR A 37 -5.12 -9.35 -6.91
CA THR A 37 -3.66 -9.46 -6.83
C THR A 37 -3.17 -9.44 -5.39
N TYR A 38 -3.75 -8.57 -4.56
CA TYR A 38 -3.40 -8.46 -3.15
C TYR A 38 -3.67 -9.76 -2.37
N ILE A 39 -4.83 -10.40 -2.58
CA ILE A 39 -5.16 -11.69 -1.95
C ILE A 39 -4.15 -12.76 -2.38
N ILE A 40 -3.84 -12.86 -3.68
CA ILE A 40 -2.86 -13.84 -4.20
C ILE A 40 -1.49 -13.62 -3.56
N LEU A 41 -1.06 -12.38 -3.39
CA LEU A 41 0.21 -12.07 -2.71
C LEU A 41 0.21 -12.49 -1.24
N LEU A 42 -0.91 -12.33 -0.54
CA LEU A 42 -1.04 -12.79 0.85
C LEU A 42 -1.04 -14.31 0.97
N LEU A 43 -1.67 -15.02 0.03
CA LEU A 43 -1.68 -16.48 0.02
C LEU A 43 -0.30 -17.08 -0.31
N ASN A 44 0.47 -16.41 -1.17
CA ASN A 44 1.84 -16.80 -1.53
C ASN A 44 2.92 -16.17 -0.63
N LEU A 45 2.53 -15.65 0.53
CA LEU A 45 3.43 -14.84 1.35
C LEU A 45 4.59 -15.67 1.92
N ASN A 46 4.35 -16.91 2.34
CA ASN A 46 5.40 -17.79 2.85
C ASN A 46 6.44 -18.16 1.80
N ASP A 47 6.02 -18.36 0.55
CA ASP A 47 6.92 -18.73 -0.53
C ASP A 47 7.74 -17.52 -1.02
N SER A 48 7.08 -16.37 -1.14
CA SER A 48 7.73 -15.13 -1.61
C SER A 48 8.59 -14.46 -0.53
N HIS A 49 8.15 -14.51 0.73
CA HIS A 49 8.80 -13.83 1.87
C HIS A 49 8.68 -14.69 3.14
N PRO A 50 9.50 -15.75 3.28
CA PRO A 50 9.48 -16.63 4.45
C PRO A 50 9.58 -15.85 5.78
N GLY A 51 8.70 -16.18 6.73
CA GLY A 51 8.62 -15.53 8.06
C GLY A 51 7.82 -14.22 8.11
N ALA A 52 7.37 -13.70 6.96
CA ALA A 52 6.49 -12.53 6.93
C ALA A 52 5.09 -12.84 7.49
N GLU A 53 4.52 -14.01 7.16
CA GLU A 53 3.23 -14.42 7.69
C GLU A 53 3.24 -14.51 9.21
N GLU A 54 4.22 -15.20 9.80
CA GLU A 54 4.39 -15.30 11.25
C GLU A 54 4.54 -13.90 11.89
N SER A 55 5.35 -13.04 11.28
CA SER A 55 5.51 -11.66 11.73
C SER A 55 4.19 -10.89 11.72
N ILE A 56 3.32 -11.10 10.72
CA ILE A 56 2.00 -10.46 10.65
C ILE A 56 1.02 -11.11 11.63
N ARG A 57 1.06 -12.42 11.85
CA ARG A 57 0.21 -13.08 12.85
C ARG A 57 0.51 -12.58 14.26
N VAL A 58 1.79 -12.34 14.58
CA VAL A 58 2.22 -11.80 15.89
C VAL A 58 2.03 -10.29 15.99
N LYS A 59 2.42 -9.54 14.96
CA LYS A 59 2.47 -8.07 14.99
C LYS A 59 1.27 -7.41 14.33
N GLY A 60 0.38 -8.12 13.64
CA GLY A 60 -0.75 -7.56 12.88
C GLY A 60 -0.32 -6.73 11.65
N PHE A 61 -1.31 -6.31 10.86
CA PHE A 61 -1.12 -5.47 9.66
C PHE A 61 -0.95 -3.97 9.94
N GLY A 62 -1.25 -3.54 11.17
CA GLY A 62 -1.30 -2.12 11.55
C GLY A 62 -0.14 -1.70 12.43
N VAL A 63 0.19 -0.41 12.37
CA VAL A 63 1.19 0.22 13.23
C VAL A 63 0.51 0.89 14.41
N CYS A 64 1.16 0.88 15.57
CA CYS A 64 0.66 1.52 16.77
C CYS A 64 1.64 2.59 17.24
N LYS A 65 1.13 3.78 17.58
CA LYS A 65 1.92 4.86 18.16
C LYS A 65 1.92 4.84 19.69
N SER A 66 0.98 4.11 20.29
CA SER A 66 0.84 3.97 21.73
C SER A 66 0.91 2.48 22.10
N PRO A 67 1.24 2.14 23.36
CA PRO A 67 1.19 0.76 23.83
C PRO A 67 -0.25 0.28 24.10
N ALA A 68 -1.26 1.12 23.88
CA ALA A 68 -2.65 0.77 24.14
C ALA A 68 -3.16 -0.32 23.19
N SER A 69 -3.84 -1.31 23.75
CA SER A 69 -4.52 -2.35 22.96
C SER A 69 -5.58 -1.73 22.05
N GLY A 70 -5.69 -2.22 20.82
CA GLY A 70 -6.66 -1.73 19.82
C GLY A 70 -6.33 -0.39 19.15
N ALA A 71 -5.22 0.28 19.50
CA ALA A 71 -4.86 1.57 18.92
C ALA A 71 -4.06 1.47 17.58
N ARG A 72 -4.00 0.26 16.99
CA ARG A 72 -3.31 0.01 15.73
C ARG A 72 -4.11 0.63 14.58
N ASN A 73 -3.40 1.30 13.68
CA ASN A 73 -3.98 1.93 12.51
C ASN A 73 -3.26 1.49 11.24
N ALA A 74 -3.89 1.74 10.10
CA ALA A 74 -3.25 1.59 8.80
C ALA A 74 -1.95 2.42 8.75
N VAL A 75 -0.93 1.88 8.08
CA VAL A 75 0.39 2.51 7.95
C VAL A 75 0.29 3.90 7.35
N ASP A 76 -0.50 4.05 6.29
CA ASP A 76 -0.69 5.32 5.59
C ASP A 76 -1.27 6.41 6.51
N LEU A 77 -2.32 6.07 7.27
CA LEU A 77 -2.92 6.99 8.25
C LEU A 77 -1.89 7.44 9.29
N THR A 78 -1.02 6.53 9.70
CA THR A 78 0.05 6.84 10.67
C THR A 78 1.10 7.76 10.07
N ILE A 79 1.48 7.57 8.81
CA ILE A 79 2.39 8.45 8.07
C ILE A 79 1.78 9.86 7.97
N GLU A 80 0.49 9.98 7.63
CA GLU A 80 -0.17 11.29 7.54
C GLU A 80 -0.16 12.00 8.90
N GLN A 81 -0.51 11.28 9.97
CA GLN A 81 -0.56 11.81 11.33
C GLN A 81 0.81 12.06 11.97
N THR A 82 1.90 11.57 11.38
CA THR A 82 3.27 11.71 11.93
C THR A 82 4.14 12.53 11.01
N ILE A 83 4.62 11.93 9.92
CA ILE A 83 5.60 12.50 8.99
C ILE A 83 5.00 13.71 8.28
N ASN A 84 3.81 13.56 7.69
CA ASN A 84 3.21 14.66 6.92
C ASN A 84 2.77 15.80 7.82
N ARG A 85 2.18 15.47 8.98
CA ARG A 85 1.86 16.48 10.00
C ARG A 85 3.11 17.22 10.48
N ARG A 86 4.20 16.51 10.82
CA ARG A 86 5.47 17.13 11.24
C ARG A 86 6.08 17.99 10.14
N ALA A 87 6.03 17.53 8.89
CA ALA A 87 6.51 18.30 7.74
C ALA A 87 5.69 19.57 7.50
N LYS A 88 4.39 19.57 7.81
CA LYS A 88 3.49 20.72 7.61
C LYS A 88 3.40 21.66 8.83
N CYS A 89 3.92 21.28 9.99
CA CYS A 89 3.91 22.11 11.20
C CYS A 89 5.00 23.20 11.19
N LYS A 90 4.89 24.18 12.10
CA LYS A 90 5.84 25.30 12.24
C LYS A 90 7.26 24.75 12.52
N GLY A 91 8.22 25.04 11.62
CA GLY A 91 9.57 24.46 11.63
C GLY A 91 9.75 23.19 10.79
N GLY A 92 8.70 22.72 10.11
CA GLY A 92 8.74 21.63 9.14
C GLY A 92 9.24 22.05 7.75
N ILE A 93 8.96 21.25 6.73
CA ILE A 93 9.36 21.51 5.34
C ILE A 93 8.56 22.70 4.81
N VAL A 94 9.20 23.86 4.75
CA VAL A 94 8.66 25.09 4.13
C VAL A 94 9.34 25.28 2.78
N GLY A 95 8.54 25.41 1.73
CA GLY A 95 9.03 25.65 0.38
C GLY A 95 9.43 24.38 -0.36
N PHE A 96 8.44 23.54 -0.70
CA PHE A 96 8.50 22.86 -1.99
C PHE A 96 8.75 23.95 -3.03
N ARG A 97 9.97 24.09 -3.54
CA ARG A 97 10.21 24.99 -4.67
C ARG A 97 9.51 24.34 -5.85
N GLN A 98 8.37 24.90 -6.23
CA GLN A 98 7.92 24.83 -7.61
C GLN A 98 8.95 25.59 -8.44
N ASN A 99 10.09 24.95 -8.73
CA ASN A 99 10.90 25.44 -9.84
C ASN A 99 10.05 25.21 -11.08
N LEU A 100 9.25 26.21 -11.42
CA LEU A 100 8.27 26.14 -12.49
C LEU A 100 8.96 25.77 -13.80
N ALA A 101 10.20 26.25 -14.02
CA ALA A 101 11.02 25.84 -15.16
C ALA A 101 11.41 24.35 -15.10
N ALA A 102 11.79 23.81 -13.94
CA ALA A 102 12.05 22.38 -13.79
C ALA A 102 10.78 21.52 -13.91
N TYR A 103 9.64 22.00 -13.43
CA TYR A 103 8.33 21.36 -13.58
C TYR A 103 7.90 21.35 -15.05
N HIS A 104 7.96 22.49 -15.75
CA HIS A 104 7.68 22.55 -17.19
C HIS A 104 8.66 21.69 -17.98
N LYS A 105 9.96 21.73 -17.66
CA LYS A 105 10.95 20.85 -18.30
C LYS A 105 10.61 19.39 -18.07
N LEU A 106 10.21 19.01 -16.86
CA LEU A 106 9.76 17.65 -16.56
C LEU A 106 8.50 17.29 -17.36
N CYS A 107 7.49 18.15 -17.41
CA CYS A 107 6.25 17.94 -18.15
C CYS A 107 6.49 17.80 -19.66
N ILE A 108 7.30 18.69 -20.25
CA ILE A 108 7.66 18.68 -21.68
C ILE A 108 8.49 17.46 -22.03
N THR A 109 9.49 17.11 -21.20
CA THR A 109 10.40 16.00 -21.47
C THR A 109 9.87 14.64 -21.00
N ARG A 110 8.69 14.59 -20.37
CA ARG A 110 8.09 13.37 -19.80
C ARG A 110 7.92 12.28 -20.85
N HIS A 111 7.39 12.63 -22.02
CA HIS A 111 7.16 11.66 -23.11
C HIS A 111 8.50 11.10 -23.64
N ASN A 112 9.49 11.97 -23.86
CA ASN A 112 10.82 11.55 -24.32
C ASN A 112 11.51 10.64 -23.30
N ARG A 113 11.35 10.91 -21.99
CA ARG A 113 11.88 10.06 -20.92
C ARG A 113 11.18 8.70 -20.85
N ALA A 114 9.87 8.64 -21.11
CA ALA A 114 9.14 7.38 -21.19
C ALA A 114 9.60 6.55 -22.39
N ASN A 115 9.77 7.17 -23.56
CA ASN A 115 10.29 6.49 -24.76
C ASN A 115 11.72 5.99 -24.56
N LEU A 116 12.59 6.78 -23.93
CA LEU A 116 13.95 6.36 -23.58
C LEU A 116 13.92 5.15 -22.63
N ALA A 117 13.06 5.17 -21.61
CA ALA A 117 12.91 4.05 -20.70
C ALA A 117 12.46 2.78 -21.44
N LEU A 118 11.46 2.88 -22.32
CA LEU A 118 11.00 1.76 -23.16
C LEU A 118 12.12 1.22 -24.05
N ALA A 119 12.84 2.09 -24.76
CA ALA A 119 13.97 1.68 -25.60
C ALA A 119 15.08 0.98 -24.80
N LEU A 120 15.38 1.48 -23.59
CA LEU A 120 16.36 0.85 -22.69
C LEU A 120 15.90 -0.49 -22.12
N PHE A 121 14.58 -0.72 -22.03
CA PHE A 121 14.03 -2.03 -21.65
C PHE A 121 14.00 -3.00 -22.83
N GLU A 122 13.75 -2.52 -24.05
CA GLU A 122 13.78 -3.32 -25.29
C GLU A 122 15.21 -3.77 -25.65
N GLU A 123 16.23 -2.95 -25.42
CA GLU A 123 17.63 -3.34 -25.65
C GLU A 123 18.19 -4.32 -24.61
N ARG A 124 17.44 -4.62 -23.53
CA ARG A 124 17.83 -5.54 -22.45
C ARG A 124 17.09 -6.88 -22.47
N GLY A 125 16.19 -7.10 -23.43
CA GLY A 125 15.54 -8.39 -23.71
C GLY A 125 16.20 -9.09 -24.88
#